data_AF-A0AAV5A938-F1
#
_entry.id   AF-A0AAV5A938-F1
#
_cell.length_a   1.000
_cell.length_b   1.000
_cell.length_c   1.000
_cell.angle_alpha   90.00
_cell.angle_beta   90.00
_cell.angle_gamma   90.00
#
_symmetry.space_group_name_H-M   'P 1'
#
loop_
_entity.id
_entity.type
_entity.pdbx_description
1 polymer ?
#
loop_
_entity_poly.entity_id
_entity_poly.type
_entity_poly.pdbx_seq_one_letter_code
_entity_poly.pdbx_strand_id
1 'polypeptide(L)'
;MSQQMKKNFSLHKGSKILNALGLEGFKEYLALNGLFYLVALKANDIEDIQRRMWENFRLPGEVCLKRQAGREQLYILRFQQTEIK
;
A
#
# COMPACT_ATOMS: atom_id res chain seq x y z
N MET A 1 -17.75 7.88 -33.75
CA MET A 1 -18.21 7.48 -32.41
C MET A 1 -17.30 6.38 -31.90
N SER A 2 -16.56 6.46 -30.81
CA SER A 2 -16.38 7.50 -29.80
C SER A 2 -15.04 7.23 -29.10
N GLN A 3 -14.28 8.28 -28.84
CA GLN A 3 -12.92 8.32 -28.30
C GLN A 3 -12.80 7.89 -26.82
N GLN A 4 -13.57 6.89 -26.34
CA GLN A 4 -13.74 6.68 -24.89
C GLN A 4 -12.74 5.70 -24.25
N MET A 5 -11.96 4.92 -24.99
CA MET A 5 -11.03 3.94 -24.41
C MET A 5 -9.56 4.42 -24.29
N LYS A 6 -9.29 5.71 -24.51
CA LYS A 6 -7.94 6.32 -24.41
C LYS A 6 -7.71 7.23 -23.19
N LYS A 7 -8.63 7.28 -22.23
CA LYS A 7 -8.51 8.01 -20.96
C LYS A 7 -9.07 7.09 -19.87
N ASN A 8 -8.26 6.39 -19.08
CA ASN A 8 -7.63 6.99 -17.91
C ASN A 8 -6.42 6.16 -17.46
N PHE A 9 -5.40 6.14 -18.32
CA PHE A 9 -4.02 5.97 -17.88
C PHE A 9 -3.69 7.10 -16.89
N SER A 10 -3.83 6.82 -15.59
CA SER A 10 -2.95 7.41 -14.59
C SER A 10 -2.39 6.26 -13.77
N LEU A 11 -1.35 5.63 -14.32
CA LEU A 11 -0.47 4.74 -13.56
C LEU A 11 0.23 5.58 -12.50
N HIS A 12 -0.40 5.76 -11.34
CA HIS A 12 0.32 6.14 -10.14
C HIS A 12 1.26 5.00 -9.76
N LYS A 13 2.53 5.33 -9.51
CA LYS A 13 3.59 4.38 -9.16
C LYS A 13 3.19 3.48 -7.96
N GLY A 14 2.27 3.92 -7.11
CA GLY A 14 1.67 3.10 -6.04
C GLY A 14 0.95 1.85 -6.54
N SER A 15 0.28 1.92 -7.71
CA SER A 15 -0.47 0.80 -8.30
C SER A 15 0.39 -0.42 -8.64
N LYS A 16 1.69 -0.22 -8.93
CA LYS A 16 2.60 -1.33 -9.25
C LYS A 16 3.08 -2.08 -8.01
N ILE A 17 3.20 -1.44 -6.84
CA ILE A 17 3.83 -2.09 -5.67
C ILE A 17 2.97 -3.23 -5.14
N LEU A 18 1.68 -3.02 -4.92
CA LEU A 18 0.83 -4.07 -4.35
C LEU A 18 0.67 -5.26 -5.32
N ASN A 19 0.59 -4.97 -6.63
CA ASN A 19 0.55 -6.00 -7.66
C ASN A 19 1.90 -6.73 -7.81
N ALA A 20 3.04 -6.01 -7.72
CA ALA A 20 4.38 -6.59 -7.82
C ALA A 20 4.78 -7.40 -6.60
N LEU A 21 4.22 -7.09 -5.42
CA LEU A 21 4.40 -7.88 -4.21
C LEU A 21 3.59 -9.19 -4.25
N GLY A 22 2.75 -9.42 -5.27
CA GLY A 22 2.02 -10.68 -5.45
C GLY A 22 1.08 -10.99 -4.28
N LEU A 23 0.51 -9.96 -3.65
CA LEU A 23 -0.18 -10.06 -2.35
C LEU A 23 -1.59 -10.70 -2.43
N GLU A 24 -1.90 -11.48 -3.47
CA GLU A 24 -3.10 -12.31 -3.44
C GLU A 24 -2.97 -13.32 -2.28
N GLY A 25 -3.93 -13.31 -1.35
CA GLY A 25 -3.88 -14.15 -0.14
C GLY A 25 -2.92 -13.65 0.95
N PHE A 26 -2.33 -12.44 0.84
CA PHE A 26 -1.35 -11.93 1.82
C PHE A 26 -1.79 -12.01 3.29
N LYS A 27 -3.08 -11.79 3.54
CA LYS A 27 -3.68 -11.87 4.87
C LYS A 27 -3.56 -13.26 5.50
N GLU A 28 -3.54 -14.32 4.70
CA GLU A 28 -3.43 -15.71 5.14
C GLU A 28 -2.02 -16.05 5.65
N TYR A 29 -1.01 -15.27 5.23
CA TYR A 29 0.36 -15.39 5.74
C TYR A 29 0.61 -14.58 7.01
N LEU A 30 -0.27 -13.62 7.35
CA LEU A 30 -0.17 -12.91 8.62
C LEU A 30 -0.81 -13.73 9.73
N ALA A 31 0.00 -14.09 10.73
CA ALA A 31 -0.52 -14.59 11.99
C ALA A 31 -1.50 -13.59 12.62
N LEU A 32 -2.39 -14.10 13.49
CA LEU A 32 -3.23 -13.26 14.33
C LEU A 32 -2.34 -12.31 15.15
N ASN A 33 -2.67 -11.02 15.16
CA ASN A 33 -1.86 -9.93 15.73
C ASN A 33 -0.50 -9.71 15.05
N GLY A 34 -0.28 -10.30 13.88
CA GLY A 34 0.92 -10.11 13.08
C GLY A 34 1.07 -8.67 12.60
N LEU A 35 2.32 -8.25 12.43
CA LEU A 35 2.69 -6.93 11.94
C LEU A 35 3.35 -7.04 10.57
N PHE A 36 2.95 -6.17 9.65
CA PHE A 36 3.59 -6.00 8.36
C PHE A 36 4.14 -4.59 8.23
N TYR A 37 5.43 -4.49 7.92
CA TYR A 37 6.10 -3.22 7.70
C TYR A 37 6.47 -3.06 6.24
N LEU A 38 6.09 -1.92 5.65
CA LEU A 38 6.42 -1.57 4.27
C LEU A 38 7.22 -0.27 4.26
N VAL A 39 8.38 -0.28 3.60
CA VAL A 39 9.15 0.92 3.31
C VAL A 39 8.69 1.48 1.97
N ALA A 40 8.31 2.76 1.94
CA ALA A 40 7.81 3.44 0.76
C ALA A 40 8.44 4.83 0.62
N LEU A 41 8.55 5.31 -0.61
CA LEU A 41 8.94 6.67 -0.93
C LEU A 41 7.70 7.56 -1.03
N LYS A 42 7.85 8.89 -0.86
CA LYS A 42 6.76 9.86 -1.11
C LYS A 42 6.06 9.63 -2.47
N ALA A 43 6.84 9.26 -3.49
CA ALA A 43 6.33 9.02 -4.84
C ALA A 43 5.50 7.73 -4.98
N ASN A 44 5.45 6.87 -3.95
CA ASN A 44 4.63 5.66 -3.96
C ASN A 44 3.18 5.88 -3.53
N ASP A 45 2.79 7.11 -3.20
CA ASP A 45 1.43 7.47 -2.79
C ASP A 45 0.98 6.66 -1.56
N ILE A 46 1.42 7.16 -0.40
CA ILE A 46 1.22 6.50 0.90
C ILE A 46 -0.28 6.31 1.21
N GLU A 47 -1.10 7.30 0.85
CA GLU A 47 -2.54 7.28 1.06
C GLU A 47 -3.21 6.22 0.18
N ASP A 48 -2.84 6.12 -1.10
CA ASP A 48 -3.34 5.06 -1.99
C ASP A 48 -2.97 3.65 -1.49
N ILE A 49 -1.75 3.48 -0.99
CA ILE A 49 -1.31 2.20 -0.41
C ILE A 49 -2.17 1.84 0.81
N GLN A 50 -2.33 2.77 1.76
CA GLN A 50 -3.15 2.53 2.96
C GLN A 50 -4.60 2.20 2.59
N ARG A 51 -5.19 2.97 1.67
CA ARG A 51 -6.56 2.77 1.19
C ARG A 51 -6.75 1.39 0.57
N ARG A 52 -5.84 0.95 -0.30
CA ARG A 52 -5.91 -0.38 -0.94
C ARG A 52 -5.67 -1.51 0.06
N MET A 53 -4.76 -1.35 1.01
CA MET A 53 -4.54 -2.34 2.07
C MET A 53 -5.80 -2.54 2.93
N TRP A 54 -6.53 -1.46 3.19
CA TRP A 54 -7.84 -1.52 3.84
C TRP A 54 -8.93 -2.15 2.95
N GLU A 55 -9.06 -1.71 1.70
CA GLU A 55 -10.09 -2.15 0.76
C GLU A 55 -9.95 -3.65 0.40
N ASN A 56 -8.74 -4.14 0.20
CA ASN A 56 -8.50 -5.51 -0.26
C ASN A 56 -8.30 -6.51 0.89
N PHE A 57 -7.67 -6.09 1.99
CA PHE A 57 -7.26 -7.00 3.07
C PHE A 57 -7.89 -6.68 4.44
N ARG A 58 -8.59 -5.54 4.58
CA ARG A 58 -9.08 -5.00 5.86
C ARG A 58 -7.95 -4.82 6.88
N LEU A 59 -6.76 -4.44 6.38
CA LEU A 59 -5.60 -4.16 7.20
C LEU A 59 -5.47 -2.64 7.38
N PRO A 60 -5.80 -2.08 8.56
CA PRO A 60 -5.53 -0.68 8.84
C PRO A 60 -4.02 -0.45 8.86
N GLY A 61 -3.59 0.67 8.27
CA GLY A 61 -2.19 1.03 8.18
C GLY A 61 -1.90 2.43 8.69
N GLU A 62 -0.74 2.64 9.27
CA GLU A 62 -0.26 3.96 9.71
C GLU A 62 1.19 4.20 9.29
N VAL A 63 1.58 5.48 9.20
CA VAL A 63 2.99 5.86 9.05
C VAL A 63 3.63 5.92 10.43
N CYS A 64 4.45 4.93 10.78
CA CYS A 64 5.13 4.87 12.07
C CYS A 64 6.47 5.62 12.08
N LEU A 65 7.09 5.81 10.91
CA LEU A 65 8.34 6.55 10.79
C LEU A 65 8.43 7.28 9.46
N LYS A 66 9.03 8.46 9.48
CA LYS A 66 9.33 9.28 8.31
C LYS A 66 10.78 9.76 8.39
N ARG A 67 11.54 9.58 7.31
CA ARG A 67 12.96 9.99 7.24
C ARG A 67 13.32 10.57 5.89
N GLN A 68 14.10 11.64 5.88
CA GLN A 68 14.75 12.13 4.66
C GLN A 68 16.08 11.37 4.46
N ALA A 69 16.29 10.83 3.26
CA ALA A 69 17.50 10.14 2.84
C ALA A 69 17.97 10.71 1.49
N GLY A 70 18.94 11.63 1.53
CA GLY A 70 19.35 12.38 0.34
C GLY A 70 18.19 13.19 -0.24
N ARG A 71 17.83 12.92 -1.49
CA ARG A 71 16.70 13.57 -2.18
C ARG A 71 15.37 12.87 -1.97
N GLU A 72 15.36 11.74 -1.28
CA GLU A 72 14.19 10.89 -1.12
C GLU A 72 13.61 10.99 0.28
N GLN A 73 12.28 11.06 0.34
CA GLN A 73 11.53 10.99 1.59
C GLN A 73 11.00 9.56 1.75
N LEU A 74 11.55 8.85 2.72
CA LEU A 74 11.16 7.50 3.12
C LEU A 74 10.07 7.54 4.19
N TYR A 75 9.17 6.57 4.10
CA TYR A 75 8.07 6.31 5.01
C TYR A 75 8.12 4.83 5.39
N ILE A 76 7.93 4.55 6.67
CA ILE A 76 7.67 3.19 7.15
C ILE A 76 6.19 3.11 7.52
N LEU A 77 5.47 2.33 6.73
CA LEU A 77 4.08 1.97 6.97
C LEU A 77 4.03 0.72 7.85
N ARG A 78 3.16 0.72 8.86
CA ARG A 78 2.85 -0.44 9.70
C ARG A 78 1.40 -0.83 9.48
N PHE A 79 1.16 -2.10 9.20
CA PHE A 79 -0.16 -2.71 9.12
C PHE A 79 -0.25 -3.82 10.16
N GLN A 80 -1.40 -3.97 10.81
CA GLN A 80 -1.62 -4.99 11.83
C GLN A 80 -2.83 -5.85 11.46
N GLN A 81 -2.64 -7.17 11.50
CA GLN A 81 -3.72 -8.13 11.40
C GLN A 81 -4.38 -8.29 12.76
N THR A 82 -5.38 -7.45 13.04
CA THR A 82 -6.20 -7.60 14.24
C THR A 82 -7.40 -8.49 13.94
N GLU A 83 -7.84 -9.26 14.93
CA GLU A 83 -9.17 -9.88 14.90
C GLU A 83 -10.22 -8.77 14.77
N ILE A 84 -11.02 -8.82 13.70
CA ILE A 84 -12.21 -7.98 13.59
C ILE A 84 -13.28 -8.73 14.38
N LYS A 85 -13.53 -8.29 15.62
CA LYS A 85 -14.69 -8.74 16.40
C LYS A 85 -15.99 -8.30 15.76
#